data_AF-A0A959TGT5-F1
#
_entry.id   AF-A0A959TGT5-F1
#
_cell.length_a   1.000
_cell.length_b   1.000
_cell.length_c   1.000
_cell.angle_alpha   90.00
_cell.angle_beta   90.00
_cell.angle_gamma   90.00
#
_symmetry.space_group_name_H-M   'P 1'
#
loop_
_entity.id
_entity.type
_entity.pdbx_description
1 polymer ?
#
loop_
_entity_poly.entity_id
_entity_poly.type
_entity_poly.pdbx_seq_one_letter_code
_entity_poly.pdbx_strand_id
1 'polypeptide(L)'
;AKWGLFDQYSVEFAVILPLAAFTWIARMPDLRWRHRAGGITLLLVLAGTFHALYLPEEHRDPMHGAHDRLRFWSMGHFRPVFDRDVASRLLSKVPDGAPVSTMPPLVPHLVEREYLYQFPLIGNSEFILLVRHAYPWPMTFEEYTQQIDWLMNSREWALVHEEAGFLLFARTSQG
;
A
#
# COMPACT_ATOMS: atom_id res chain seq x y z
N ALA A 1 -3.51 -8.19 -15.18
CA ALA A 1 -2.80 -7.91 -16.45
C ALA A 1 -1.36 -7.58 -16.08
N LYS A 2 -0.37 -7.57 -16.98
CA LYS A 2 0.99 -7.13 -16.57
C LYS A 2 1.13 -5.61 -16.57
N TRP A 3 0.30 -4.90 -17.32
CA TRP A 3 0.36 -3.46 -17.50
C TRP A 3 -1.00 -2.84 -17.22
N GLY A 4 -1.04 -1.83 -16.35
CA GLY A 4 -2.27 -1.16 -15.96
C GLY A 4 -2.04 -0.16 -14.84
N LEU A 5 -3.05 0.66 -14.56
CA LEU A 5 -2.99 1.67 -13.49
C LEU A 5 -2.78 1.06 -12.08
N PHE A 6 -2.97 -0.26 -11.92
CA PHE A 6 -2.88 -0.98 -10.64
C PHE A 6 -1.81 -2.08 -10.66
N ASP A 7 -1.08 -2.22 -11.76
CA ASP A 7 -0.04 -3.23 -11.98
C ASP A 7 1.26 -2.51 -12.40
N GLN A 8 2.12 -3.12 -13.23
CA GLN A 8 3.31 -2.48 -13.77
C GLN A 8 2.92 -1.25 -14.60
N TYR A 9 3.24 -0.06 -14.09
CA TYR A 9 2.98 1.20 -14.75
C TYR A 9 4.21 1.65 -15.55
N SER A 10 4.07 1.79 -16.86
CA SER A 10 5.03 2.52 -17.70
C SER A 10 4.76 4.00 -17.60
N VAL A 11 5.53 4.69 -16.75
CA VAL A 11 5.50 6.15 -16.63
C VAL A 11 5.73 6.85 -17.97
N GLU A 12 6.46 6.21 -18.88
CA GLU A 12 6.76 6.71 -20.21
C GLU A 12 5.49 6.89 -21.05
N PHE A 13 4.56 5.94 -21.02
CA PHE A 13 3.32 6.04 -21.80
C PHE A 13 2.39 7.14 -21.30
N ALA A 14 2.42 7.43 -20.00
CA ALA A 14 1.62 8.49 -19.41
C ALA A 14 2.06 9.89 -19.86
N VAL A 15 3.29 10.05 -20.33
CA VAL A 15 3.79 11.30 -20.89
C VAL A 15 3.71 11.29 -22.41
N ILE A 16 4.15 10.20 -23.05
CA ILE A 16 4.25 10.11 -24.51
C ILE A 16 2.87 10.15 -25.17
N LEU A 17 1.86 9.44 -24.65
CA LEU A 17 0.55 9.37 -25.28
C LEU A 17 -0.20 10.73 -25.25
N PRO A 18 -0.29 11.45 -24.11
CA PRO A 18 -0.88 12.79 -24.11
C PRO A 18 -0.11 13.76 -25.01
N LEU A 19 1.22 13.73 -24.98
CA LEU A 19 2.04 14.60 -25.82
C LEU A 19 1.78 14.34 -27.30
N ALA A 20 1.76 13.07 -27.72
CA ALA A 20 1.45 12.69 -29.10
C ALA A 20 0.04 13.13 -29.52
N ALA A 21 -0.96 12.90 -28.67
CA ALA A 21 -2.35 13.28 -28.94
C ALA A 21 -2.50 14.80 -29.11
N PHE A 22 -1.97 15.60 -28.19
CA PHE A 22 -2.06 17.06 -28.28
C PHE A 22 -1.21 17.63 -29.40
N THR A 23 -0.03 17.05 -29.68
CA THR A 23 0.79 17.47 -30.83
C THR A 23 0.08 17.20 -32.16
N TRP A 24 -0.61 16.06 -32.27
CA TRP A 24 -1.40 15.72 -33.46
C TRP A 24 -2.60 16.66 -33.63
N ILE A 25 -3.36 16.92 -32.55
CA ILE A 25 -4.49 17.87 -32.56
C ILE A 25 -4.01 19.28 -32.94
N ALA A 26 -2.87 19.73 -32.41
CA ALA A 26 -2.32 21.06 -32.69
C ALA A 26 -1.97 21.28 -34.17
N ARG A 27 -1.66 20.21 -34.91
CA ARG A 27 -1.33 20.23 -36.34
C ARG A 27 -2.56 20.21 -37.26
N MET A 28 -3.78 20.11 -36.72
CA MET A 28 -4.99 20.17 -37.54
C MET A 28 -5.15 21.56 -38.17
N PRO A 29 -5.39 21.64 -39.49
CA PRO A 29 -5.46 22.92 -40.20
C PRO A 29 -6.72 23.73 -39.86
N ASP A 30 -7.83 23.05 -39.54
CA ASP A 30 -9.10 23.68 -39.22
C ASP A 30 -9.21 23.93 -37.71
N LEU A 31 -9.36 25.20 -37.34
CA LEU A 31 -9.48 25.67 -35.96
C LEU A 31 -10.68 25.05 -35.22
N ARG A 32 -11.82 24.87 -35.91
CA ARG A 32 -13.04 24.30 -35.32
C ARG A 32 -12.84 22.83 -34.99
N TRP A 33 -12.21 22.08 -35.90
CA TRP A 33 -11.88 20.68 -35.66
C TRP A 33 -10.82 20.50 -34.59
N ARG A 34 -9.82 21.39 -34.54
CA ARG A 34 -8.82 21.43 -33.47
C ARG A 34 -9.47 21.58 -32.09
N HIS A 35 -10.39 22.54 -31.93
CA HIS A 35 -11.09 22.75 -30.67
C HIS A 35 -12.02 21.57 -30.31
N ARG A 36 -12.74 21.01 -31.29
CA ARG A 36 -13.60 19.83 -31.05
C ARG A 36 -12.79 18.62 -30.62
N ALA A 37 -11.71 18.30 -31.33
CA ALA A 37 -10.84 17.18 -31.00
C ALA A 37 -10.22 17.36 -29.60
N GLY A 38 -9.69 18.56 -29.31
CA GLY A 38 -9.15 18.88 -27.98
C GLY A 38 -10.19 18.75 -26.87
N GLY A 39 -11.41 19.27 -27.09
CA GLY A 39 -12.51 19.15 -26.13
C GLY A 39 -12.94 17.70 -25.90
N ILE A 40 -13.07 16.90 -26.95
CA ILE A 40 -13.40 15.46 -26.85
C ILE A 40 -12.29 14.72 -26.09
N THR A 41 -11.02 14.95 -26.42
CA THR A 41 -9.90 14.33 -25.72
C THR A 41 -9.91 14.67 -24.24
N LEU A 42 -10.14 15.94 -23.88
CA LEU A 42 -10.23 16.36 -22.48
C LEU A 42 -11.42 15.69 -21.76
N LEU A 43 -12.58 15.60 -22.41
CA LEU A 43 -13.75 14.91 -21.86
C LEU A 43 -13.48 13.41 -21.65
N LEU A 44 -12.81 12.76 -22.60
CA LEU A 44 -12.44 11.34 -22.47
C LEU A 44 -11.42 11.11 -21.36
N VAL A 45 -10.44 11.99 -21.21
CA VAL A 45 -9.47 11.93 -20.10
C VAL A 45 -10.20 12.10 -18.77
N LEU A 46 -11.07 13.12 -18.63
CA LEU A 46 -11.87 13.33 -17.43
C LEU A 46 -12.74 12.10 -17.13
N ALA A 47 -13.48 11.59 -18.11
CA ALA A 47 -14.32 10.41 -17.94
C ALA A 47 -13.50 9.17 -17.54
N GLY A 48 -12.33 8.96 -18.14
CA GLY A 48 -11.40 7.89 -17.79
C GLY A 48 -10.84 8.03 -16.38
N THR A 49 -10.47 9.24 -15.95
CA THR A 49 -10.01 9.53 -14.58
C THR A 49 -11.11 9.25 -13.56
N PHE A 50 -12.33 9.74 -13.78
CA PHE A 50 -13.47 9.44 -12.91
C PHE A 50 -13.78 7.95 -12.89
N HIS A 51 -13.80 7.28 -14.04
CA HIS A 51 -13.98 5.83 -14.09
C HIS A 51 -12.90 5.09 -13.27
N ALA A 52 -11.63 5.47 -13.43
CA ALA A 52 -10.52 4.90 -12.65
C ALA A 52 -10.70 5.06 -11.13
N LEU A 53 -11.16 6.24 -10.69
CA LEU A 53 -11.38 6.59 -9.29
C LEU A 53 -12.61 5.96 -8.65
N TYR A 54 -13.58 5.46 -9.43
CA TYR A 54 -14.85 4.92 -8.93
C TYR A 54 -15.10 3.46 -9.35
N LEU A 55 -14.12 2.79 -9.96
CA LEU A 55 -14.21 1.38 -10.28
C LEU A 55 -14.49 0.54 -9.01
N PRO A 56 -15.34 -0.51 -9.08
CA PRO A 56 -15.68 -1.32 -7.91
C PRO A 56 -14.45 -2.04 -7.31
N GLU A 57 -14.41 -2.11 -5.98
CA GLU A 57 -13.30 -2.67 -5.19
C GLU A 57 -12.99 -4.15 -5.50
N GLU A 58 -13.97 -4.88 -6.02
CA GLU A 58 -13.87 -6.32 -6.32
C GLU A 58 -12.82 -6.67 -7.39
N HIS A 59 -12.39 -5.70 -8.21
CA HIS A 59 -11.46 -5.92 -9.33
C HIS A 59 -10.00 -5.54 -9.02
N ARG A 60 -9.65 -5.14 -7.79
CA ARG A 60 -8.34 -4.53 -7.51
C ARG A 60 -7.62 -5.03 -6.27
N ASP A 61 -6.31 -5.17 -6.46
CA ASP A 61 -5.32 -5.56 -5.45
C ASP A 61 -5.53 -4.76 -4.15
N PRO A 62 -5.71 -5.44 -3.00
CA PRO A 62 -5.87 -4.77 -1.73
C PRO A 62 -4.63 -3.93 -1.30
N MET A 63 -3.55 -3.91 -2.09
CA MET A 63 -2.41 -2.98 -2.00
C MET A 63 -2.80 -1.52 -2.09
N HIS A 64 -3.77 -1.25 -2.93
CA HIS A 64 -4.24 0.11 -3.20
C HIS A 64 -5.47 0.46 -2.38
N GLY A 65 -5.64 -0.24 -1.24
CA GLY A 65 -6.82 -0.31 -0.39
C GLY A 65 -7.71 0.92 -0.40
N ALA A 66 -9.01 0.68 -0.59
CA ALA A 66 -10.12 1.64 -0.65
C ALA A 66 -9.85 2.84 -1.57
N HIS A 67 -10.72 3.04 -2.56
CA HIS A 67 -10.70 4.21 -3.45
C HIS A 67 -10.62 5.56 -2.72
N ASP A 68 -11.00 5.57 -1.44
CA ASP A 68 -10.75 6.67 -0.51
C ASP A 68 -9.31 7.18 -0.51
N ARG A 69 -8.29 6.32 -0.65
CA ARG A 69 -6.89 6.79 -0.69
C ARG A 69 -6.53 7.53 -1.98
N LEU A 70 -7.25 7.33 -3.08
CA LEU A 70 -7.04 8.10 -4.32
C LEU A 70 -7.92 9.36 -4.37
N ARG A 71 -9.07 9.33 -3.70
CA ARG A 71 -10.02 10.44 -3.65
C ARG A 71 -9.67 11.38 -2.51
N PHE A 72 -8.69 12.28 -2.72
CA PHE A 72 -8.26 13.25 -1.69
C PHE A 72 -9.39 14.17 -1.16
N TRP A 73 -10.52 14.26 -1.88
CA TRP A 73 -11.72 14.97 -1.43
C TRP A 73 -12.66 14.12 -0.56
N SER A 74 -12.47 12.80 -0.49
CA SER A 74 -13.22 11.91 0.40
C SER A 74 -12.67 12.04 1.82
N MET A 75 -13.57 12.14 2.81
CA MET A 75 -13.17 12.05 4.22
C MET A 75 -12.46 10.74 4.55
N GLY A 76 -12.78 9.65 3.83
CA GLY A 76 -12.11 8.37 3.98
C GLY A 76 -10.61 8.43 3.68
N HIS A 77 -10.17 9.35 2.81
CA HIS A 77 -8.76 9.55 2.47
C HIS A 77 -7.89 9.84 3.70
N PHE A 78 -8.44 10.63 4.62
CA PHE A 78 -7.74 11.08 5.81
C PHE A 78 -7.91 10.14 7.00
N ARG A 79 -8.66 9.04 6.84
CA ARG A 79 -8.80 8.05 7.92
C ARG A 79 -7.54 7.18 7.97
N PRO A 80 -6.89 7.09 9.13
CA PRO A 80 -5.72 6.23 9.27
C PRO A 80 -6.11 4.75 9.12
N VAL A 81 -5.18 3.95 8.62
CA VAL A 81 -5.36 2.51 8.37
C VAL A 81 -5.53 1.73 9.67
N PHE A 82 -4.98 2.26 10.76
CA PHE A 82 -5.01 1.69 12.09
C PHE A 82 -5.05 2.82 13.13
N ASP A 83 -5.43 2.47 14.36
CA ASP A 83 -5.42 3.39 15.49
C ASP A 83 -3.98 3.82 15.80
N ARG A 84 -3.71 5.13 15.69
CA ARG A 84 -2.37 5.71 15.88
C ARG A 84 -1.92 5.65 17.33
N ASP A 85 -2.84 5.76 18.28
CA ASP A 85 -2.52 5.74 19.70
C ASP A 85 -2.16 4.31 20.12
N VAL A 86 -2.89 3.31 19.62
CA VAL A 86 -2.53 1.89 19.81
C VAL A 86 -1.17 1.60 19.19
N ALA A 87 -0.94 2.04 17.95
CA ALA A 87 0.35 1.87 17.29
C ALA A 87 1.47 2.48 18.12
N SER A 88 1.37 3.75 18.50
CA SER A 88 2.39 4.44 19.31
C SER A 88 2.68 3.71 20.63
N ARG A 89 1.65 3.22 21.34
CA ARG A 89 1.83 2.46 22.57
C ARG A 89 2.59 1.15 22.33
N LEU A 90 2.25 0.38 21.29
CA LEU A 90 2.92 -0.88 21.01
C LEU A 90 4.36 -0.69 20.53
N LEU A 91 4.59 0.34 19.71
CA LEU A 91 5.93 0.67 19.23
C LEU A 91 6.85 1.04 20.39
N SER A 92 6.34 1.74 21.43
CA SER A 92 7.11 2.05 22.64
C SER A 92 7.54 0.83 23.48
N LYS A 93 6.96 -0.35 23.20
CA LYS A 93 7.34 -1.61 23.86
C LYS A 93 8.48 -2.34 23.14
N VAL A 94 8.79 -1.92 21.91
CA VAL A 94 9.93 -2.43 21.17
C VAL A 94 11.16 -1.64 21.62
N PRO A 95 12.22 -2.29 22.13
CA PRO A 95 13.43 -1.60 22.53
C PRO A 95 14.05 -0.79 21.37
N ASP A 96 14.60 0.38 21.69
CA ASP A 96 15.30 1.21 20.71
C ASP A 96 16.48 0.43 20.10
N GLY A 97 16.63 0.51 18.77
CA GLY A 97 17.69 -0.18 18.03
C GLY A 97 17.49 -1.69 17.82
N ALA A 98 16.53 -2.35 18.49
CA ALA A 98 16.28 -3.77 18.30
C ALA A 98 15.88 -4.09 16.84
N PRO A 99 16.42 -5.15 16.21
CA PRO A 99 16.03 -5.57 14.87
C PRO A 99 14.54 -5.98 14.81
N VAL A 100 13.80 -5.45 13.84
CA VAL A 100 12.35 -5.73 13.71
C VAL A 100 11.98 -6.16 12.29
N SER A 101 11.08 -7.13 12.18
CA SER A 101 10.34 -7.42 10.96
C SER A 101 8.90 -6.91 11.08
N THR A 102 8.43 -6.12 10.12
CA THR A 102 7.10 -5.50 10.21
C THR A 102 6.45 -5.27 8.85
N MET A 103 5.20 -4.80 8.85
CA MET A 103 4.45 -4.48 7.64
C MET A 103 4.78 -3.08 7.12
N PRO A 104 4.67 -2.82 5.80
CA PRO A 104 4.98 -1.51 5.20
C PRO A 104 4.34 -0.30 5.90
N PRO A 105 3.07 -0.34 6.35
CA PRO A 105 2.45 0.81 7.03
C PRO A 105 3.08 1.18 8.38
N LEU A 106 3.83 0.28 9.00
CA LEU A 106 4.47 0.48 10.31
C LEU A 106 5.94 0.89 10.20
N VAL A 107 6.58 0.64 9.06
CA VAL A 107 8.00 0.97 8.80
C VAL A 107 8.36 2.42 9.13
N PRO A 108 7.58 3.46 8.74
CA PRO A 108 7.94 4.85 9.02
C PRO A 108 8.01 5.20 10.51
N HIS A 109 7.33 4.43 11.36
CA HIS A 109 7.29 4.66 12.81
C HIS A 109 8.42 3.97 13.55
N LEU A 110 9.36 3.37 12.83
CA LEU A 110 10.27 2.35 13.31
C LEU A 110 11.69 2.49 12.75
N VAL A 111 11.98 3.64 12.16
CA VAL A 111 13.18 3.89 11.34
C VAL A 111 14.47 4.04 12.14
N GLU A 112 14.40 4.30 13.44
CA GLU A 112 15.58 4.52 14.30
C GLU A 112 16.20 3.19 14.78
N ARG A 113 16.63 2.36 13.83
CA ARG A 113 17.33 1.09 14.10
C ARG A 113 18.19 0.65 12.93
N GLU A 114 19.22 -0.13 13.21
CA GLU A 114 20.16 -0.65 12.20
C GLU A 114 19.49 -1.64 11.24
N TYR A 115 18.61 -2.51 11.76
CA TYR A 115 17.93 -3.55 10.98
C TYR A 115 16.41 -3.42 11.07
N LEU A 116 15.78 -3.16 9.93
CA LEU A 116 14.33 -3.15 9.77
C LEU A 116 13.97 -3.92 8.51
N TYR A 117 13.28 -5.05 8.68
CA TYR A 117 12.87 -5.92 7.59
C TYR A 117 11.38 -5.76 7.29
N GLN A 118 11.04 -5.92 6.02
CA GLN A 118 9.66 -6.03 5.61
C GLN A 118 9.21 -7.49 5.72
N PHE A 119 8.18 -7.75 6.52
CA PHE A 119 7.56 -9.07 6.62
C PHE A 119 7.06 -9.54 5.24
N PRO A 120 7.27 -10.82 4.85
CA PRO A 120 7.67 -11.98 5.67
C PRO A 120 9.18 -12.18 5.86
N LEU A 121 10.04 -11.28 5.40
CA LEU A 121 11.48 -11.41 5.66
C LEU A 121 11.75 -11.15 7.15
N ILE A 122 12.21 -12.17 7.88
CA ILE A 122 12.49 -12.09 9.32
C ILE A 122 13.95 -11.71 9.60
N GLY A 123 14.94 -12.28 8.88
CA GLY A 123 16.36 -11.97 9.11
C GLY A 123 16.82 -12.22 10.56
N ASN A 124 17.61 -11.30 11.11
CA ASN A 124 18.03 -11.31 12.52
C ASN A 124 17.03 -10.61 13.46
N SER A 125 15.78 -10.39 13.05
CA SER A 125 14.77 -9.69 13.86
C SER A 125 14.60 -10.32 15.23
N GLU A 126 14.61 -9.50 16.27
CA GLU A 126 14.27 -9.90 17.63
C GLU A 126 12.76 -9.74 17.89
N PHE A 127 12.11 -8.85 17.15
CA PHE A 127 10.68 -8.61 17.24
C PHE A 127 10.00 -8.70 15.88
N ILE A 128 8.75 -9.16 15.88
CA ILE A 128 7.88 -9.09 14.71
C ILE A 128 6.62 -8.33 15.12
N LEU A 129 6.33 -7.23 14.43
CA LEU A 129 5.15 -6.40 14.68
C LEU A 129 4.22 -6.43 13.47
N LEU A 130 3.00 -6.92 13.67
CA LEU A 130 2.00 -7.15 12.62
C LEU A 130 0.65 -6.54 12.99
N VAL A 131 -0.20 -6.35 11.98
CA VAL A 131 -1.62 -6.01 12.15
C VAL A 131 -2.45 -7.07 11.44
N ARG A 132 -3.26 -7.82 12.18
CA ARG A 132 -3.98 -9.02 11.72
C ARG A 132 -4.84 -8.77 10.48
N HIS A 133 -5.45 -7.60 10.37
CA HIS A 133 -6.36 -7.24 9.28
C HIS A 133 -5.79 -6.18 8.34
N ALA A 134 -4.49 -5.86 8.44
CA ALA A 134 -3.85 -4.98 7.48
C ALA A 134 -3.53 -5.72 6.18
N TYR A 135 -3.44 -4.96 5.10
CA TYR A 135 -3.09 -5.50 3.80
C TYR A 135 -1.67 -6.10 3.81
N PRO A 136 -1.48 -7.37 3.41
CA PRO A 136 -0.25 -8.10 3.74
C PRO A 136 0.74 -8.26 2.59
N TRP A 137 0.93 -7.24 1.74
CA TRP A 137 1.93 -7.33 0.67
C TRP A 137 3.34 -7.59 1.22
N PRO A 138 4.12 -8.49 0.58
CA PRO A 138 3.91 -9.06 -0.77
C PRO A 138 3.12 -10.38 -0.84
N MET A 139 2.43 -10.76 0.23
CA MET A 139 1.67 -12.00 0.33
C MET A 139 0.17 -11.79 0.06
N THR A 140 -0.52 -12.90 -0.18
CA THR A 140 -1.99 -12.98 -0.09
C THR A 140 -2.47 -12.96 1.36
N PHE A 141 -3.75 -12.65 1.60
CA PHE A 141 -4.35 -12.74 2.93
C PHE A 141 -4.32 -14.15 3.51
N GLU A 142 -4.46 -15.18 2.67
CA GLU A 142 -4.38 -16.57 3.09
C GLU A 142 -2.97 -16.91 3.59
N GLU A 143 -1.94 -16.63 2.78
CA GLU A 143 -0.54 -16.83 3.17
C GLU A 143 -0.19 -16.04 4.43
N TYR A 144 -0.66 -14.80 4.55
CA TYR A 144 -0.44 -13.98 5.74
C TYR A 144 -1.08 -14.57 6.99
N THR A 145 -2.30 -15.09 6.88
CA THR A 145 -2.98 -15.76 7.99
C THR A 145 -2.21 -17.02 8.39
N GLN A 146 -1.75 -17.81 7.42
CA GLN A 146 -0.92 -18.99 7.68
C GLN A 146 0.40 -18.63 8.37
N GLN A 147 1.03 -17.50 8.00
CA GLN A 147 2.25 -17.02 8.66
C GLN A 147 2.00 -16.57 10.11
N ILE A 148 0.89 -15.88 10.36
CA ILE A 148 0.48 -15.55 11.74
C ILE A 148 0.24 -16.82 12.54
N ASP A 149 -0.48 -17.80 11.98
CA ASP A 149 -0.74 -19.07 12.64
C ASP A 149 0.57 -19.84 12.92
N TRP A 150 1.53 -19.80 12.00
CA TRP A 150 2.87 -20.35 12.22
C TRP A 150 3.58 -19.65 13.39
N LEU A 151 3.56 -18.31 13.45
CA LEU A 151 4.15 -17.55 14.56
C LEU A 151 3.49 -17.91 15.91
N MET A 152 2.16 -18.03 15.94
CA MET A 152 1.40 -18.38 17.14
C MET A 152 1.72 -19.78 17.68
N ASN A 153 2.08 -20.71 16.80
CA ASN A 153 2.40 -22.09 17.14
C ASN A 153 3.90 -22.38 17.20
N SER A 154 4.75 -21.39 16.92
CA SER A 154 6.20 -21.54 16.92
C SER A 154 6.75 -21.59 18.35
N ARG A 155 7.84 -22.32 18.55
CA ARG A 155 8.62 -22.26 19.80
C ARG A 155 9.61 -21.11 19.82
N GLU A 156 9.96 -20.59 18.64
CA GLU A 156 10.93 -19.51 18.47
C GLU A 156 10.34 -18.13 18.71
N TRP A 157 9.02 -18.00 18.68
CA TRP A 157 8.31 -16.73 18.80
C TRP A 157 7.26 -16.82 19.90
N ALA A 158 7.29 -15.86 20.81
CA ALA A 158 6.27 -15.68 21.83
C ALA A 158 5.46 -14.42 21.52
N LEU A 159 4.13 -14.55 21.49
CA LEU A 159 3.25 -13.38 21.45
C LEU A 159 3.34 -12.66 22.79
N VAL A 160 4.01 -11.51 22.81
CA VAL A 160 4.18 -10.72 24.04
C VAL A 160 3.08 -9.69 24.22
N HIS A 161 2.46 -9.22 23.13
CA HIS A 161 1.35 -8.27 23.19
C HIS A 161 0.37 -8.45 22.03
N GLU A 162 -0.93 -8.36 22.33
CA GLU A 162 -2.01 -8.25 21.36
C GLU A 162 -2.99 -7.15 21.79
N GLU A 163 -3.26 -6.18 20.91
CA GLU A 163 -4.18 -5.07 21.19
C GLU A 163 -4.79 -4.55 19.89
N ALA A 164 -6.12 -4.43 19.81
CA ALA A 164 -6.84 -3.91 18.65
C ALA A 164 -6.39 -4.50 17.29
N GLY A 165 -6.04 -5.78 17.26
CA GLY A 165 -5.58 -6.49 16.07
C GLY A 165 -4.09 -6.32 15.75
N PHE A 166 -3.34 -5.52 16.51
CA PHE A 166 -1.89 -5.54 16.46
C PHE A 166 -1.35 -6.75 17.22
N LEU A 167 -0.26 -7.32 16.70
CA LEU A 167 0.42 -8.48 17.25
C LEU A 167 1.91 -8.16 17.35
N LEU A 168 2.47 -8.24 18.56
CA LEU A 168 3.91 -8.13 18.80
C LEU A 168 4.42 -9.48 19.28
N PHE A 169 5.27 -10.08 18.46
CA PHE A 169 6.03 -11.27 18.80
C PHE A 169 7.44 -10.87 19.20
N ALA A 170 7.96 -11.50 20.25
CA ALA A 170 9.38 -11.44 20.60
C ALA A 170 10.01 -12.81 20.35
N ARG A 171 11.25 -12.82 19.89
CA ARG A 171 12.01 -14.05 19.71
C ARG A 171 12.28 -14.64 21.09
N THR A 172 11.89 -15.89 21.29
CA THR A 172 12.23 -16.64 22.51
C THR A 172 13.73 -16.89 22.47
N SER A 173 14.50 -16.25 23.35
CA SER A 173 15.88 -16.63 23.59
C SER A 173 15.88 -18.09 24.03
N GLN A 174 16.43 -18.99 23.20
CA GLN A 174 16.63 -20.38 23.59
C GLN A 174 17.50 -20.40 24.86
N GLY A 175 16.90 -20.80 25.98
CA GLY A 175 17.64 -21.33 27.13
C GLY A 175 17.94 -22.79 26.90
#